data_AF-A0A960V154-F1
#
_entry.id   AF-A0A960V154-F1
#
_cell.length_a   1.000
_cell.length_b   1.000
_cell.length_c   1.000
_cell.angle_alpha   90.00
_cell.angle_beta   90.00
_cell.angle_gamma   90.00
#
_symmetry.space_group_name_H-M   'P 1'
#
loop_
_entity.id
_entity.type
_entity.pdbx_description
1 polymer ?
#
loop_
_entity_poly.entity_id
_entity_poly.type
_entity_poly.pdbx_seq_one_letter_code
_entity_poly.pdbx_strand_id
1 'polypeptide(L)'
;MRSRQESPLPAVRVLKNGWPPLLLLLVLWHSCEAVFQNYDGHRDPGQTAVITGNASRLYLIGARRKLYDRLVLDPGDYMIGFRQSSNHMSGAARCQVAAGQHYQIAVTGRTFLKQSRTWSLTGECRVLLPEESSFPNWRFFILE
;
A
#
# COMPACT_ATOMS: atom_id res chain seq x y z
N MET A 1 57.39 47.36 -8.03
CA MET A 1 56.52 46.94 -9.16
C MET A 1 57.06 45.62 -9.70
N ARG A 2 56.19 44.59 -9.86
CA ARG A 2 56.46 43.21 -10.33
C ARG A 2 57.40 42.38 -9.43
N SER A 3 57.17 41.10 -9.12
CA SER A 3 56.18 40.11 -9.52
C SER A 3 56.09 39.09 -8.37
N ARG A 4 54.89 38.70 -7.94
CA ARG A 4 54.72 37.55 -7.02
C ARG A 4 55.22 36.29 -7.73
N GLN A 5 56.08 35.54 -7.06
CA GLN A 5 56.45 34.18 -7.45
C GLN A 5 55.96 33.27 -6.33
N GLU A 6 54.83 32.62 -6.58
CA GLU A 6 54.18 31.69 -5.66
C GLU A 6 54.98 30.39 -5.55
N SER A 7 55.20 29.96 -4.31
CA SER A 7 55.76 28.68 -3.92
C SER A 7 54.86 27.51 -4.37
N PRO A 8 55.41 26.31 -4.61
CA PRO A 8 54.61 25.16 -5.03
C PRO A 8 53.70 24.67 -3.90
N LEU A 9 52.40 24.53 -4.19
CA LEU A 9 51.44 23.86 -3.32
C LEU A 9 51.77 22.35 -3.22
N PRO A 10 51.54 21.72 -2.06
CA PRO A 10 51.76 20.29 -1.89
C PRO A 10 50.79 19.48 -2.76
N ALA A 11 51.29 18.36 -3.29
CA ALA A 11 50.53 17.38 -4.03
C ALA A 11 49.26 16.97 -3.26
N VAL A 12 48.10 17.38 -3.78
CA VAL A 12 46.80 16.90 -3.33
C VAL A 12 46.70 15.43 -3.72
N ARG A 13 46.79 14.53 -2.73
CA ARG A 13 46.42 13.13 -2.91
C ARG A 13 44.94 13.08 -3.27
N VAL A 14 44.65 12.75 -4.52
CA VAL A 14 43.32 12.32 -4.95
C VAL A 14 42.99 11.03 -4.21
N LEU A 15 42.17 11.13 -3.15
CA LEU A 15 41.53 9.97 -2.56
C LEU A 15 40.55 9.42 -3.61
N LYS A 16 40.94 8.30 -4.22
CA LYS A 16 40.09 7.42 -5.04
C LYS A 16 38.99 6.81 -4.16
N ASN A 17 38.05 7.63 -3.67
CA ASN A 17 36.82 7.11 -3.07
C ASN A 17 35.78 7.03 -4.18
N GLY A 18 35.92 5.98 -4.99
CA GLY A 18 34.86 5.52 -5.87
C GLY A 18 33.70 5.04 -5.01
N TRP A 19 32.71 5.91 -4.78
CA TRP A 19 31.38 5.46 -4.39
C TRP A 19 30.76 4.78 -5.60
N PRO A 20 30.44 3.47 -5.52
CA PRO A 20 29.87 2.78 -6.67
C PRO A 20 28.42 3.25 -6.88
N PRO A 21 27.96 3.41 -8.14
CA PRO A 21 26.57 3.74 -8.49
C PRO A 21 25.56 2.61 -8.15
N LEU A 22 25.94 1.64 -7.31
CA LEU A 22 25.17 0.45 -6.97
C LEU A 22 24.12 0.69 -5.86
N LEU A 23 24.24 1.78 -5.10
CA LEU A 23 23.28 2.11 -4.03
C LEU A 23 21.93 2.64 -4.56
N LEU A 24 21.88 3.13 -5.80
CA LEU A 24 20.63 3.62 -6.42
C LEU A 24 19.71 2.49 -6.95
N LEU A 25 20.25 1.29 -7.20
CA LEU A 25 19.46 0.14 -7.70
C LEU A 25 18.71 -0.63 -6.59
N LEU A 26 19.14 -0.50 -5.32
CA LEU A 26 18.47 -1.17 -4.18
C LEU A 26 17.18 -0.46 -3.72
N VAL A 27 16.99 0.81 -4.08
CA VAL A 27 15.82 1.60 -3.66
C VAL A 27 14.58 1.31 -4.53
N LEU A 28 14.74 0.77 -5.74
CA LEU A 28 13.63 0.47 -6.66
C LEU A 28 12.93 -0.87 -6.41
N TRP A 29 13.40 -1.69 -5.44
CA TRP A 29 12.85 -3.03 -5.22
C TRP A 29 11.70 -3.12 -4.21
N HIS A 30 11.31 -2.02 -3.56
CA HIS A 30 10.49 -2.09 -2.33
C HIS A 30 8.98 -1.85 -2.48
N SER A 31 8.40 -1.83 -3.69
CA SER A 31 6.97 -1.54 -3.86
C SER A 31 6.22 -2.62 -4.63
N CYS A 32 6.30 -3.89 -4.20
CA CYS A 32 5.39 -4.92 -4.72
C CYS A 32 4.15 -4.99 -3.81
N GLU A 33 3.11 -4.20 -4.11
CA GLU A 33 1.79 -4.37 -3.47
C GLU A 33 1.21 -5.75 -3.85
N ALA A 34 0.81 -6.53 -2.85
CA ALA A 34 0.25 -7.85 -3.09
C ALA A 34 -1.23 -7.73 -3.47
N VAL A 35 -1.59 -8.21 -4.66
CA VAL A 35 -2.97 -8.19 -5.17
C VAL A 35 -3.50 -9.61 -5.34
N PHE A 36 -4.75 -9.83 -4.93
CA PHE A 36 -5.51 -11.06 -5.22
C PHE A 36 -6.59 -10.80 -6.27
N GLN A 37 -6.82 -11.79 -7.14
CA GLN A 37 -7.84 -11.77 -8.20
C GLN A 37 -8.60 -13.10 -8.17
N ASN A 38 -9.92 -13.08 -8.35
CA ASN A 38 -10.76 -14.30 -8.38
C ASN A 38 -11.29 -14.66 -9.78
N TYR A 39 -10.61 -14.21 -10.82
CA TYR A 39 -10.96 -14.46 -12.23
C TYR A 39 -9.72 -14.91 -13.01
N ASP A 40 -9.94 -15.65 -14.11
CA ASP A 40 -8.89 -16.41 -14.82
C ASP A 40 -8.20 -15.65 -15.98
N GLY A 41 -8.42 -14.34 -16.10
CA GLY A 41 -7.96 -13.58 -17.27
C GLY A 41 -7.79 -12.09 -17.04
N HIS A 42 -7.90 -11.31 -18.11
CA HIS A 42 -7.92 -9.85 -18.03
C HIS A 42 -9.38 -9.37 -17.99
N ARG A 43 -9.72 -8.56 -16.98
CA ARG A 43 -11.01 -7.86 -16.91
C ARG A 43 -10.76 -6.36 -16.88
N ASP A 44 -11.65 -5.62 -17.52
CA ASP A 44 -11.64 -4.17 -17.43
C ASP A 44 -11.96 -3.74 -15.99
N PRO A 45 -11.33 -2.66 -15.48
CA PRO A 45 -11.59 -2.16 -14.14
C PRO A 45 -13.09 -1.93 -13.84
N GLY A 46 -13.86 -1.51 -14.85
CA GLY A 46 -15.31 -1.29 -14.75
C GLY A 46 -16.16 -2.57 -14.55
N GLN A 47 -15.58 -3.75 -14.74
CA GLN A 47 -16.26 -5.05 -14.61
C GLN A 47 -15.92 -5.76 -13.28
N THR A 48 -15.02 -5.17 -12.50
CA THR A 48 -14.55 -5.72 -11.23
C THR A 48 -14.83 -4.76 -10.10
N ALA A 49 -14.92 -5.28 -8.88
CA ALA A 49 -14.87 -4.50 -7.66
C ALA A 49 -13.45 -4.50 -7.10
N VAL A 50 -13.03 -3.39 -6.51
CA VAL A 50 -11.72 -3.29 -5.84
C VAL A 50 -11.94 -3.05 -4.35
N ILE A 51 -11.33 -3.86 -3.50
CA ILE A 51 -11.29 -3.63 -2.05
C ILE A 51 -9.86 -3.33 -1.63
N THR A 52 -9.63 -2.17 -1.00
CA THR A 52 -8.32 -1.78 -0.47
C THR A 52 -8.29 -1.85 1.05
N GLY A 53 -7.23 -2.44 1.59
CA GLY A 53 -7.01 -2.53 3.01
C GLY A 53 -6.38 -1.26 3.57
N ASN A 54 -7.19 -0.28 3.96
CA ASN A 54 -6.66 0.92 4.62
C ASN A 54 -6.04 0.55 5.98
N ALA A 55 -4.71 0.65 6.06
CA ALA A 55 -3.88 0.20 7.17
C ALA A 55 -4.12 -1.27 7.60
N SER A 56 -4.71 -2.09 6.73
CA SER A 56 -5.09 -3.47 7.01
C SER A 56 -4.67 -4.38 5.88
N ARG A 57 -4.25 -5.60 6.19
CA ARG A 57 -4.01 -6.64 5.18
C ARG A 57 -5.25 -7.51 5.03
N LEU A 58 -5.63 -7.82 3.80
CA LEU A 58 -6.87 -8.50 3.43
C LEU A 58 -6.63 -9.95 3.03
N TYR A 59 -7.62 -10.81 3.25
CA TYR A 59 -7.64 -12.16 2.70
C TYR A 59 -9.07 -12.62 2.47
N LEU A 60 -9.30 -13.44 1.45
CA LEU A 60 -10.62 -14.02 1.21
C LEU A 60 -10.84 -15.22 2.15
N ILE A 61 -11.92 -15.19 2.94
CA ILE A 61 -12.26 -16.31 3.82
C ILE A 61 -12.76 -17.47 2.94
N GLY A 62 -12.20 -18.67 3.17
CA GLY A 62 -12.42 -19.84 2.32
C GLY A 62 -11.36 -20.03 1.22
N ALA A 63 -10.48 -19.05 1.00
CA ALA A 63 -9.31 -19.19 0.14
C ALA A 63 -8.03 -19.47 0.96
N ARG A 64 -6.88 -19.62 0.27
CA ARG A 64 -5.58 -19.65 0.94
C ARG A 64 -5.42 -18.40 1.81
N ARG A 65 -4.99 -18.56 3.07
CA ARG A 65 -4.75 -17.47 4.05
C ARG A 65 -3.52 -16.61 3.71
N LYS A 66 -3.38 -16.19 2.46
CA LYS A 66 -2.38 -15.21 2.04
C LYS A 66 -2.96 -13.81 2.25
N LEU A 67 -2.16 -12.93 2.80
CA LEU A 67 -2.51 -11.54 3.09
C LEU A 67 -2.13 -10.65 1.90
N TYR A 68 -3.06 -9.79 1.50
CA TYR A 68 -2.96 -8.90 0.34
C TYR A 68 -3.25 -7.45 0.75
N ASP A 69 -2.75 -6.49 -0.01
CA ASP A 69 -3.07 -5.06 0.18
C ASP A 69 -4.40 -4.72 -0.49
N ARG A 70 -4.69 -5.42 -1.60
CA ARG A 70 -5.85 -5.21 -2.44
C ARG A 70 -6.46 -6.54 -2.89
N LEU A 71 -7.78 -6.57 -2.95
CA LEU A 71 -8.54 -7.64 -3.57
C LEU A 71 -9.26 -7.06 -4.79
N VAL A 72 -9.15 -7.70 -5.94
CA VAL A 72 -9.92 -7.37 -7.15
C VAL A 72 -10.84 -8.55 -7.38
N LEU A 73 -12.15 -8.31 -7.27
CA LEU A 73 -13.15 -9.35 -7.19
C LEU A 73 -14.23 -9.16 -8.25
N ASP A 74 -14.77 -10.27 -8.73
CA ASP A 74 -16.04 -10.28 -9.43
C ASP A 74 -17.17 -9.73 -8.53
N PRO A 75 -18.19 -9.06 -9.08
CA PRO A 75 -19.36 -8.64 -8.30
C PRO A 75 -20.00 -9.81 -7.55
N GLY A 76 -20.39 -9.61 -6.29
CA GLY A 76 -20.93 -10.70 -5.46
C GLY A 76 -20.93 -10.39 -3.96
N ASP A 77 -21.27 -11.39 -3.16
CA ASP A 77 -21.22 -11.33 -1.69
C ASP A 77 -20.03 -12.15 -1.19
N TYR A 78 -19.15 -11.50 -0.44
CA TYR A 78 -17.92 -12.10 0.07
C TYR A 78 -17.76 -11.88 1.56
N MET A 79 -17.20 -12.88 2.23
CA MET A 79 -16.64 -12.71 3.56
C MET A 79 -15.14 -12.42 3.44
N ILE A 80 -14.74 -11.21 3.79
CA ILE A 80 -13.36 -10.73 3.70
C ILE A 80 -12.76 -10.72 5.10
N GLY A 81 -11.69 -11.48 5.29
CA GLY A 81 -10.86 -11.39 6.48
C GLY A 81 -9.89 -10.21 6.38
N PHE A 82 -9.65 -9.53 7.48
CA PHE A 82 -8.67 -8.46 7.54
C PHE A 82 -7.86 -8.49 8.82
N ARG A 83 -6.62 -8.00 8.75
CA ARG A 83 -5.72 -7.85 9.89
C ARG A 83 -5.17 -6.44 9.92
N GLN A 84 -5.46 -5.70 10.99
CA GLN A 84 -4.96 -4.35 11.19
C GLN A 84 -3.44 -4.38 11.38
N SER A 85 -2.74 -3.44 10.74
CA SER A 85 -1.28 -3.38 10.79
C SER A 85 -0.77 -2.83 12.14
N SER A 86 -1.54 -1.93 12.77
CA SER A 86 -1.12 -1.22 13.99
C SER A 86 -1.13 -2.07 15.27
N ASN A 87 -2.16 -2.91 15.44
CA ASN A 87 -2.37 -3.70 16.66
C ASN A 87 -2.47 -5.21 16.39
N HIS A 88 -2.27 -5.62 15.14
CA HIS A 88 -2.37 -7.01 14.66
C HIS A 88 -3.71 -7.72 14.92
N MET A 89 -4.75 -6.99 15.34
CA MET A 89 -6.08 -7.55 15.52
C MET A 89 -6.66 -7.97 14.18
N SER A 90 -7.37 -9.09 14.19
CA SER A 90 -8.01 -9.64 13.00
C SER A 90 -9.52 -9.55 13.12
N GLY A 91 -10.19 -9.50 11.97
CA GLY A 91 -11.62 -9.46 11.89
C GLY A 91 -12.14 -9.99 10.56
N ALA A 92 -13.46 -9.95 10.42
CA ALA A 92 -14.13 -10.28 9.19
C ALA A 92 -15.15 -9.19 8.83
N ALA A 93 -15.33 -8.98 7.54
CA ALA A 93 -16.33 -8.09 6.99
C ALA A 93 -17.14 -8.83 5.93
N ARG A 94 -18.46 -8.68 5.96
CA ARG A 94 -19.32 -9.13 4.86
C ARG A 94 -19.43 -7.98 3.86
N CYS A 95 -19.17 -8.29 2.60
CA CYS A 95 -19.00 -7.31 1.54
C CYS A 95 -19.82 -7.71 0.33
N GLN A 96 -20.90 -6.98 0.08
CA GLN A 96 -21.65 -7.04 -1.17
C GLN A 96 -21.05 -6.02 -2.13
N VAL A 97 -20.31 -6.51 -3.13
CA VAL A 97 -19.52 -5.67 -4.04
C VAL A 97 -20.12 -5.64 -5.44
N ALA A 98 -20.10 -4.46 -6.06
CA ALA A 98 -20.62 -4.20 -7.39
C ALA A 98 -19.50 -3.83 -8.37
N ALA A 99 -19.75 -4.05 -9.66
CA ALA A 99 -18.80 -3.74 -10.72
C ALA A 99 -18.46 -2.24 -10.77
N GLY A 100 -17.19 -1.92 -11.02
CA GLY A 100 -16.69 -0.55 -11.14
C GLY A 100 -16.62 0.22 -9.82
N GLN A 101 -16.89 -0.42 -8.68
CA GLN A 101 -16.87 0.21 -7.38
C GLN A 101 -15.57 -0.09 -6.62
N HIS A 102 -15.11 0.92 -5.88
CA HIS A 102 -13.97 0.82 -4.98
C HIS A 102 -14.48 0.83 -3.54
N TYR A 103 -13.94 -0.06 -2.72
CA TYR A 103 -14.38 -0.26 -1.35
C TYR A 103 -13.20 -0.21 -0.38
N GLN A 104 -13.51 0.18 0.84
CA GLN A 104 -12.64 0.06 1.98
C GLN A 104 -13.37 -0.62 3.13
N ILE A 105 -12.64 -1.38 3.93
CA ILE A 105 -13.17 -1.95 5.17
C ILE A 105 -13.22 -0.85 6.24
N ALA A 106 -14.41 -0.61 6.78
CA ALA A 106 -14.62 0.18 7.98
C ALA A 106 -14.89 -0.77 9.17
N VAL A 107 -14.19 -0.58 10.28
CA VAL A 107 -14.45 -1.34 11.50
C VAL A 107 -15.70 -0.79 12.17
N THR A 108 -16.69 -1.64 12.39
CA THR A 108 -17.98 -1.27 13.00
C THR A 108 -18.15 -1.84 14.40
N GLY A 109 -17.37 -2.87 14.76
CA GLY A 109 -17.48 -3.50 16.06
C GLY A 109 -16.20 -4.18 16.52
N ARG A 110 -16.15 -4.45 17.82
CA ARG A 110 -15.07 -5.18 18.47
C ARG A 110 -15.65 -6.11 19.54
N THR A 111 -15.31 -7.39 19.48
CA THR A 111 -15.83 -8.42 20.38
C THR A 111 -14.70 -9.23 20.98
N PHE A 112 -14.75 -9.46 22.29
CA PHE A 112 -13.79 -10.33 22.96
C PHE A 112 -14.21 -11.79 22.86
N LEU A 113 -13.36 -12.62 22.28
CA LEU A 113 -13.57 -14.05 22.14
C LEU A 113 -12.96 -14.78 23.34
N LYS A 114 -13.83 -15.31 24.22
CA LYS A 114 -13.38 -15.99 25.44
C LYS A 114 -12.54 -17.24 25.16
N GLN A 115 -12.88 -18.01 24.13
CA GLN A 115 -12.20 -19.27 23.80
C GLN A 115 -10.73 -19.05 23.40
N SER A 116 -10.46 -18.00 22.64
CA SER A 116 -9.12 -17.65 22.16
C SER A 116 -8.45 -16.53 22.96
N ARG A 117 -9.12 -16.03 24.01
CA ARG A 117 -8.69 -14.89 24.84
C ARG A 117 -8.19 -13.70 24.02
N THR A 118 -8.85 -13.41 22.91
CA THR A 118 -8.42 -12.38 21.95
C THR A 118 -9.57 -11.49 21.53
N TRP A 119 -9.24 -10.29 21.05
CA TRP A 119 -10.21 -9.39 20.43
C TRP A 119 -10.35 -9.70 18.94
N SER A 120 -11.60 -9.80 18.48
CA SER A 120 -11.94 -9.89 17.07
C SER A 120 -12.66 -8.62 16.63
N LEU A 121 -12.41 -8.20 15.41
CA LEU A 121 -13.07 -7.06 14.78
C LEU A 121 -14.23 -7.53 13.89
N THR A 122 -15.27 -6.71 13.86
CA THR A 122 -16.34 -6.78 12.85
C THR A 122 -16.20 -5.57 11.96
N GLY A 123 -16.25 -5.77 10.64
CA GLY A 123 -16.18 -4.68 9.67
C GLY A 123 -17.26 -4.79 8.60
N GLU A 124 -17.35 -3.73 7.81
CA GLU A 124 -18.24 -3.61 6.65
C GLU A 124 -17.47 -2.97 5.49
N CYS A 125 -17.81 -3.35 4.26
CA CYS A 125 -17.27 -2.67 3.09
C CYS A 125 -18.07 -1.40 2.78
N ARG A 126 -17.39 -0.26 2.72
CA ARG A 126 -17.96 1.03 2.33
C ARG A 126 -17.37 1.48 1.00
N VAL A 127 -18.23 2.04 0.14
CA VAL A 127 -17.79 2.60 -1.14
C VAL A 127 -16.90 3.81 -0.87
N LEU A 128 -15.75 3.85 -1.52
CA LEU A 128 -14.89 5.02 -1.59
C LEU A 128 -15.46 5.96 -2.67
N LEU A 129 -15.96 7.11 -2.25
CA LEU A 129 -16.34 8.15 -3.18
C LEU A 129 -15.07 8.72 -3.85
N PRO A 130 -15.12 9.09 -5.15
CA PRO A 130 -13.94 9.48 -5.92
C PRO A 130 -13.17 10.67 -5.34
N GLU A 131 -13.77 11.47 -4.47
CA GLU A 131 -13.12 12.62 -3.80
C GLU A 131 -12.06 12.19 -2.76
N GLU A 132 -12.22 11.03 -2.13
CA GLU A 132 -11.31 10.50 -1.09
C GLU A 132 -10.11 9.72 -1.67
N SER A 133 -10.08 9.53 -2.99
CA SER A 133 -9.01 8.84 -3.71
C SER A 133 -7.84 9.75 -4.13
N SER A 134 -7.95 11.06 -3.86
CA SER A 134 -6.95 12.05 -4.25
C SER A 134 -5.81 12.15 -3.22
N PHE A 135 -4.73 11.43 -3.50
CA PHE A 135 -3.39 11.75 -3.00
C PHE A 135 -3.07 13.25 -3.23
N PRO A 136 -2.22 13.89 -2.40
CA PRO A 136 -2.20 15.33 -2.20
C PRO A 136 -1.94 16.08 -3.50
N ASN A 137 -2.83 17.04 -3.77
CA ASN A 137 -2.70 17.99 -4.86
C ASN A 137 -1.50 18.89 -4.56
N TRP A 138 -0.30 18.51 -5.01
CA TRP A 138 0.84 19.41 -5.13
C TRP A 138 0.48 20.44 -6.21
N ARG A 139 -0.36 21.41 -5.84
CA ARG A 139 -0.58 22.60 -6.64
C ARG A 139 0.76 23.32 -6.71
N PHE A 140 1.36 23.27 -7.90
CA PHE A 140 2.41 24.17 -8.32
C PHE A 140 1.92 25.61 -8.09
N PHE A 141 2.54 26.30 -7.14
CA PHE A 141 2.47 27.76 -7.12
C PHE A 141 3.33 28.23 -8.29
N ILE A 142 2.69 28.58 -9.40
CA ILE A 142 3.30 29.49 -10.37
C ILE A 142 3.19 30.86 -9.72
N LEU A 143 4.33 31.37 -9.25
CA LEU A 143 4.47 32.79 -8.93
C LEU A 143 4.52 33.53 -10.27
N GLU A 144 3.44 34.25 -10.59
CA GLU A 144 3.50 35.40 -11.50
C GLU A 144 3.97 36.65 -10.72
#